data_AF-A0A5C5ZDM3-F1
#
_entry.id   AF-A0A5C5ZDM3-F1
#
_cell.length_a   1.000
_cell.length_b   1.000
_cell.length_c   1.000
_cell.angle_alpha   90.00
_cell.angle_beta   90.00
_cell.angle_gamma   90.00
#
_symmetry.space_group_name_H-M   'P 1'
#
loop_
_entity.id
_entity.type
_entity.pdbx_description
1 polymer ?
#
loop_
_entity_poly.entity_id
_entity_poly.type
_entity_poly.pdbx_seq_one_letter_code
_entity_poly.pdbx_strand_id
1 'polypeptide(L)'
;MTRGGCAQTVWVGLAAVVGVMASAAADAAVFPGAGSNKSTGLRSALYMKVRDVDDAPLTIDERQTIESVEEKTRRFYAASSGGQFDIRFDQVVDVALQLNADGTRPNQWFAKSEDYVRDTYGIEPEDFHLNLFDVNRTTADPNQGWSGIAILPGNNIAVQANVANSWGQIVVDHELGHRIGTPHSGAYRAVNNANYTPYVWDADQNEYAVYNSTAHGLQPTTFGMQLDSYGNPFSVMGNISHDQFSVKTKHDKFGWLTDQQVPDLADLADGTYRIYAHDELEVVYDEANDAYGVESTYAADKLYGLQYSRGGEQFNPDRRRFEPSTQNLTLEYRSGRDGVQFYLGGAILDLDLEGGTNRSGREKELEVGQTLSDLDIGVSTFWTSADGQDFLSFNPPAPTDPFELSSVWREFSVLGTAADEVGSYIEVAVSSVTAGILGDLNGDTLLDQFDLILFRDNWLNDLSGLDRLSRRSLGDLDGDGRVDSDDWSLLRGAFATQGVSVVGGAVVPEPTAAMLLLLGAVVGSARRTLRDSTALDSSTSPGHP
;
A
#
# COMPACT_ATOMS: atom_id res chain seq x y z
N MET A 1 -34.21 18.65 -81.48
CA MET A 1 -32.75 18.76 -81.32
C MET A 1 -32.36 18.06 -80.02
N THR A 2 -31.56 17.00 -80.18
CA THR A 2 -30.73 16.26 -79.19
C THR A 2 -31.26 16.06 -77.76
N ARG A 3 -31.74 14.82 -77.52
CA ARG A 3 -31.88 14.16 -76.21
C ARG A 3 -30.49 13.74 -75.69
N GLY A 4 -30.15 14.12 -74.46
CA GLY A 4 -29.04 13.54 -73.69
C GLY A 4 -29.57 12.50 -72.70
N GLY A 5 -29.17 11.24 -72.85
CA GLY A 5 -29.47 10.16 -71.92
C GLY A 5 -28.22 9.79 -71.14
N CYS A 6 -28.28 9.92 -69.81
CA CYS A 6 -27.28 9.43 -68.87
C CYS A 6 -27.30 7.89 -68.84
N ALA A 7 -26.14 7.27 -69.07
CA ALA A 7 -25.90 5.86 -68.73
C ALA A 7 -25.44 5.78 -67.27
N GLN A 8 -26.17 5.04 -66.42
CA GLN A 8 -25.72 4.63 -65.09
C GLN A 8 -24.94 3.32 -65.23
N THR A 9 -23.66 3.35 -64.87
CA THR A 9 -22.81 2.17 -64.73
C THR A 9 -23.00 1.59 -63.32
N VAL A 10 -23.61 0.41 -63.21
CA VAL A 10 -23.71 -0.35 -61.97
C VAL A 10 -22.41 -1.12 -61.76
N TRP A 11 -21.64 -0.76 -60.74
CA TRP A 11 -20.51 -1.55 -60.26
C TRP A 11 -21.01 -2.56 -59.24
N VAL A 12 -20.96 -3.85 -59.58
CA VAL A 12 -21.13 -4.96 -58.63
C VAL A 12 -19.74 -5.24 -58.03
N GLY A 13 -19.49 -4.73 -56.83
CA GLY A 13 -18.29 -5.03 -56.06
C GLY A 13 -18.43 -6.39 -55.39
N LEU A 14 -17.61 -7.35 -55.82
CA LEU A 14 -17.45 -8.66 -55.19
C LEU A 14 -16.62 -8.48 -53.90
N ALA A 15 -17.26 -8.51 -52.73
CA ALA A 15 -16.58 -8.49 -51.45
C ALA A 15 -15.91 -9.86 -51.19
N ALA A 16 -14.60 -9.94 -51.42
CA ALA A 16 -13.80 -11.07 -50.97
C ALA A 16 -13.62 -10.96 -49.45
N VAL A 17 -14.33 -11.82 -48.70
CA VAL A 17 -14.07 -12.06 -47.28
C VAL A 17 -12.72 -12.76 -47.19
N VAL A 18 -11.65 -11.99 -47.04
CA VAL A 18 -10.35 -12.51 -46.63
C VAL A 18 -10.46 -12.76 -45.13
N GLY A 19 -10.75 -14.00 -44.75
CA GLY A 19 -10.59 -14.46 -43.38
C GLY A 19 -9.12 -14.41 -43.02
N VAL A 20 -8.68 -13.33 -42.37
CA VAL A 20 -7.39 -13.28 -41.70
C VAL A 20 -7.53 -14.20 -40.48
N MET A 21 -7.20 -15.48 -40.66
CA MET A 21 -6.91 -16.36 -39.55
C MET A 21 -5.66 -15.79 -38.89
N ALA A 22 -5.83 -14.97 -37.84
CA ALA A 22 -4.75 -14.66 -36.94
C ALA A 22 -4.33 -15.99 -36.31
N SER A 23 -3.22 -16.57 -36.78
CA SER A 23 -2.55 -17.61 -36.01
C SER A 23 -2.14 -16.95 -34.70
N ALA A 24 -2.83 -17.26 -33.61
CA ALA A 24 -2.30 -16.99 -32.29
C ALA A 24 -0.90 -17.61 -32.28
N ALA A 25 0.13 -16.76 -32.20
CA ALA A 25 1.45 -17.26 -31.87
C ALA A 25 1.26 -17.93 -30.52
N ALA A 26 1.47 -19.25 -30.45
CA ALA A 26 1.55 -19.89 -29.15
C ALA A 26 2.69 -19.18 -28.42
N ASP A 27 2.37 -18.46 -27.35
CA ASP A 27 3.40 -17.84 -26.54
C ASP A 27 4.32 -18.95 -26.06
N ALA A 28 5.61 -18.80 -26.37
CA ALA A 28 6.59 -19.80 -26.03
C ALA A 28 6.79 -19.75 -24.52
N ALA A 29 6.61 -20.90 -23.87
CA ALA A 29 6.93 -21.07 -22.45
C ALA A 29 8.29 -20.47 -22.09
N VAL A 30 8.35 -19.81 -20.94
CA VAL A 30 9.55 -19.16 -20.40
C VAL A 30 10.14 -20.05 -19.32
N PHE A 31 11.40 -20.45 -19.55
CA PHE A 31 12.18 -21.28 -18.65
C PHE A 31 13.41 -20.51 -18.14
N PRO A 32 13.92 -20.87 -16.95
CA PRO A 32 15.04 -20.17 -16.36
C PRO A 32 16.31 -20.39 -17.20
N GLY A 33 16.96 -19.28 -17.56
CA GLY A 33 18.25 -19.32 -18.25
C GLY A 33 19.43 -19.67 -17.33
N ALA A 34 20.64 -19.42 -17.81
CA ALA A 34 21.82 -19.43 -16.95
C ALA A 34 21.70 -18.30 -15.90
N GLY A 35 21.70 -18.66 -14.62
CA GLY A 35 21.39 -17.70 -13.56
C GLY A 35 22.45 -16.62 -13.38
N SER A 36 22.03 -15.36 -13.40
CA SER A 36 22.91 -14.18 -13.29
C SER A 36 23.14 -13.73 -11.85
N ASN A 37 22.25 -14.10 -10.92
CA ASN A 37 22.30 -13.75 -9.51
C ASN A 37 21.66 -14.85 -8.64
N LYS A 38 21.63 -14.68 -7.31
CA LYS A 38 21.11 -15.72 -6.40
C LYS A 38 19.62 -16.07 -6.60
N SER A 39 18.82 -15.18 -7.17
CA SER A 39 17.38 -15.33 -7.34
C SER A 39 16.97 -15.68 -8.77
N THR A 40 17.91 -16.00 -9.67
CA THR A 40 17.60 -16.31 -11.07
C THR A 40 18.34 -17.55 -11.57
N GLY A 41 17.80 -18.12 -12.65
CA GLY A 41 18.30 -19.25 -13.40
C GLY A 41 18.01 -20.61 -12.79
N LEU A 42 18.46 -21.64 -13.50
CA LEU A 42 18.37 -23.03 -13.06
C LEU A 42 19.45 -23.29 -12.00
N ARG A 43 19.04 -23.67 -10.80
CA ARG A 43 19.91 -23.90 -9.65
C ARG A 43 19.88 -25.36 -9.21
N SER A 44 21.03 -25.85 -8.77
CA SER A 44 21.16 -27.17 -8.15
C SER A 44 21.24 -27.02 -6.63
N ALA A 45 20.58 -27.92 -5.93
CA ALA A 45 20.58 -28.05 -4.50
C ALA A 45 20.96 -29.49 -4.09
N LEU A 46 21.55 -29.61 -2.92
CA LEU A 46 21.91 -30.86 -2.28
C LEU A 46 21.01 -31.06 -1.07
N TYR A 47 20.21 -32.11 -1.09
CA TYR A 47 19.34 -32.49 0.01
C TYR A 47 20.02 -33.54 0.89
N MET A 48 20.23 -33.21 2.17
CA MET A 48 20.90 -34.06 3.14
C MET A 48 19.90 -34.50 4.21
N LYS A 49 19.57 -35.79 4.24
CA LYS A 49 18.77 -36.38 5.31
C LYS A 49 19.67 -36.79 6.48
N VAL A 50 19.71 -35.99 7.54
CA VAL A 50 20.54 -36.23 8.71
C VAL A 50 19.81 -37.12 9.70
N ARG A 51 20.48 -38.19 10.17
CA ARG A 51 19.95 -39.17 11.13
C ARG A 51 21.05 -39.70 12.05
N ASP A 52 20.67 -40.44 13.09
CA ASP A 52 21.64 -41.21 13.86
C ASP A 52 22.21 -42.38 13.03
N VAL A 53 23.45 -42.79 13.32
CA VAL A 53 24.09 -43.96 12.70
C VAL A 53 23.32 -45.26 12.96
N ASP A 54 22.63 -45.35 14.10
CA ASP A 54 21.84 -46.52 14.49
C ASP A 54 20.42 -46.51 13.88
N ASP A 55 19.97 -45.38 13.33
CA ASP A 55 18.70 -45.29 12.63
C ASP A 55 18.74 -45.97 11.26
N ALA A 56 17.57 -46.41 10.78
CA ALA A 56 17.44 -46.97 9.43
C ALA A 56 17.84 -45.93 8.36
N PRO A 57 18.61 -46.32 7.32
CA PRO A 57 18.91 -45.44 6.19
C PRO A 57 17.64 -44.90 5.51
N LEU A 58 17.80 -43.78 4.78
CA LEU A 58 16.77 -43.24 3.90
C LEU A 58 16.20 -44.33 2.97
N THR A 59 14.89 -44.53 3.04
CA THR A 59 14.19 -45.50 2.21
C THR A 59 13.85 -44.95 0.82
N ILE A 60 13.47 -45.84 -0.11
CA ILE A 60 13.00 -45.43 -1.45
C ILE A 60 11.75 -44.56 -1.35
N ASP A 61 10.79 -44.93 -0.50
CA ASP A 61 9.54 -44.18 -0.33
C ASP A 61 9.77 -42.77 0.23
N GLU A 62 10.72 -42.62 1.15
CA GLU A 62 11.10 -41.30 1.68
C GLU A 62 11.80 -40.45 0.62
N ARG A 63 12.66 -41.05 -0.22
CA ARG A 63 13.27 -40.34 -1.36
C ARG A 63 12.21 -39.84 -2.33
N GLN A 64 11.24 -40.67 -2.71
CA GLN A 64 10.12 -40.27 -3.56
C GLN A 64 9.27 -39.16 -2.92
N THR A 65 9.12 -39.19 -1.60
CA THR A 65 8.43 -38.13 -0.87
C THR A 65 9.19 -36.80 -0.95
N ILE A 66 10.52 -36.84 -0.79
CA ILE A 66 11.40 -35.66 -0.93
C ILE A 66 11.30 -35.08 -2.35
N GLU A 67 11.39 -35.92 -3.37
CA GLU A 67 11.25 -35.54 -4.79
C GLU A 67 9.87 -34.91 -5.08
N SER A 68 8.80 -35.44 -4.48
CA SER A 68 7.45 -34.85 -4.62
C SER A 68 7.33 -33.48 -3.93
N VAL A 69 8.04 -33.25 -2.83
CA VAL A 69 8.08 -31.95 -2.15
C VAL A 69 8.90 -30.96 -2.96
N GLU A 70 10.05 -31.39 -3.47
CA GLU A 70 10.89 -30.63 -4.38
C GLU A 70 10.09 -30.13 -5.58
N GLU A 71 9.33 -31.01 -6.24
CA GLU A 71 8.47 -30.64 -7.36
C GLU A 71 7.55 -29.48 -7.00
N LYS A 72 6.91 -29.51 -5.83
CA LYS A 72 6.01 -28.42 -5.41
C LYS A 72 6.77 -27.11 -5.17
N THR A 73 7.92 -27.16 -4.51
CA THR A 73 8.80 -25.99 -4.33
C THR A 73 9.23 -25.41 -5.67
N ARG A 74 9.65 -26.26 -6.62
CA ARG A 74 10.03 -25.85 -7.98
C ARG A 74 8.89 -25.17 -8.72
N ARG A 75 7.68 -25.76 -8.69
CA ARG A 75 6.48 -25.17 -9.30
C ARG A 75 6.12 -23.83 -8.67
N PHE A 76 6.21 -23.72 -7.34
CA PHE A 76 5.99 -22.47 -6.61
C PHE A 76 6.93 -21.36 -7.10
N TYR A 77 8.23 -21.62 -7.11
CA TYR A 77 9.24 -20.64 -7.53
C TYR A 77 9.19 -20.30 -9.01
N ALA A 78 8.86 -21.26 -9.88
CA ALA A 78 8.65 -21.00 -11.30
C ALA A 78 7.49 -20.02 -11.51
N ALA A 79 6.34 -20.26 -10.86
CA ALA A 79 5.21 -19.33 -10.88
C ALA A 79 5.57 -17.96 -10.29
N SER A 80 6.20 -17.92 -9.11
CA SER A 80 6.59 -16.66 -8.44
C SER A 80 7.52 -15.79 -9.26
N SER A 81 8.44 -16.42 -10.00
CA SER A 81 9.50 -15.73 -10.74
C SER A 81 9.14 -15.42 -12.19
N GLY A 82 7.96 -15.83 -12.66
CA GLY A 82 7.63 -15.75 -14.09
C GLY A 82 8.56 -16.59 -14.95
N GLY A 83 8.93 -17.78 -14.45
CA GLY A 83 9.84 -18.72 -15.11
C GLY A 83 11.31 -18.32 -15.06
N GLN A 84 11.70 -17.34 -14.24
CA GLN A 84 13.09 -16.86 -14.15
C GLN A 84 13.94 -17.63 -13.15
N PHE A 85 13.34 -18.45 -12.28
CA PHE A 85 14.04 -19.19 -11.24
C PHE A 85 13.44 -20.59 -11.06
N ASP A 86 14.33 -21.58 -10.99
CA ASP A 86 14.00 -22.96 -10.61
C ASP A 86 15.18 -23.55 -9.83
N ILE A 87 14.89 -24.41 -8.86
CA ILE A 87 15.90 -25.03 -8.01
C ILE A 87 15.56 -26.49 -7.73
N ARG A 88 16.42 -27.39 -8.19
CA ARG A 88 16.21 -28.84 -8.06
C ARG A 88 17.18 -29.50 -7.10
N PHE A 89 16.76 -30.57 -6.44
CA PHE A 89 17.65 -31.44 -5.67
C PHE A 89 18.38 -32.37 -6.64
N ASP A 90 19.52 -31.90 -7.13
CA ASP A 90 20.37 -32.68 -8.03
C ASP A 90 20.94 -33.91 -7.30
N GLN A 91 21.03 -33.85 -5.97
CA GLN A 91 21.45 -34.95 -5.10
C GLN A 91 20.57 -35.02 -3.86
N VAL A 92 20.10 -36.22 -3.51
CA VAL A 92 19.44 -36.53 -2.23
C VAL A 92 20.25 -37.62 -1.54
N VAL A 93 20.88 -37.29 -0.41
CA VAL A 93 21.84 -38.16 0.28
C VAL A 93 21.41 -38.45 1.72
N ASP A 94 21.71 -39.67 2.16
CA ASP A 94 21.54 -40.10 3.55
C ASP A 94 22.82 -39.76 4.33
N VAL A 95 22.71 -39.02 5.42
CA VAL A 95 23.84 -38.54 6.23
C VAL A 95 23.73 -39.11 7.63
N ALA A 96 24.53 -40.15 7.89
CA ALA A 96 24.58 -40.84 9.16
C ALA A 96 25.61 -40.17 10.09
N LEU A 97 25.14 -39.52 11.16
CA LEU A 97 26.01 -38.93 12.18
C LEU A 97 25.83 -39.64 13.51
N GLN A 98 26.90 -39.75 14.29
CA GLN A 98 26.76 -40.12 15.69
C GLN A 98 26.13 -38.95 16.45
N LEU A 99 24.87 -39.09 16.87
CA LEU A 99 24.21 -38.07 17.69
C LEU A 99 24.69 -38.13 19.15
N ASN A 100 24.37 -37.09 19.91
CA ASN A 100 24.55 -37.11 21.35
C ASN A 100 23.59 -38.12 21.98
N ALA A 101 23.85 -38.52 23.23
CA ALA A 101 23.03 -39.53 23.92
C ALA A 101 21.54 -39.13 24.11
N ASP A 102 21.22 -37.84 24.00
CA ASP A 102 19.87 -37.29 24.06
C ASP A 102 19.22 -37.11 22.67
N GLY A 103 19.85 -37.62 21.61
CA GLY A 103 19.41 -37.50 20.23
C GLY A 103 19.64 -36.11 19.62
N THR A 104 20.25 -35.17 20.34
CA THR A 104 20.64 -33.87 19.76
C THR A 104 21.85 -34.04 18.86
N ARG A 105 22.00 -33.11 17.92
CA ARG A 105 23.11 -33.13 16.96
C ARG A 105 24.43 -32.78 17.66
N PRO A 106 25.56 -33.38 17.24
CA PRO A 106 26.85 -33.08 17.83
C PRO A 106 27.29 -31.64 17.49
N ASN A 107 28.24 -31.10 18.25
CA ASN A 107 28.89 -29.85 17.88
C ASN A 107 29.43 -29.92 16.44
N GLN A 108 29.26 -28.82 15.69
CA GLN A 108 29.66 -28.68 14.29
C GLN A 108 29.01 -29.69 13.34
N TRP A 109 27.76 -30.10 13.61
CA TRP A 109 27.08 -31.10 12.79
C TRP A 109 26.92 -30.69 11.32
N PHE A 110 26.86 -29.40 10.96
CA PHE A 110 26.90 -28.94 9.57
C PHE A 110 28.19 -29.39 8.87
N ALA A 111 29.36 -28.98 9.40
CA ALA A 111 30.65 -29.37 8.84
C ALA A 111 30.82 -30.89 8.79
N LYS A 112 30.38 -31.61 9.83
CA LYS A 112 30.43 -33.08 9.86
C LYS A 112 29.53 -33.73 8.82
N SER A 113 28.36 -33.15 8.56
CA SER A 113 27.44 -33.62 7.52
C SER A 113 28.05 -33.40 6.13
N GLU A 114 28.63 -32.23 5.90
CA GLU A 114 29.33 -31.91 4.66
C GLU A 114 30.55 -32.82 4.45
N ASP A 115 31.39 -33.02 5.48
CA ASP A 115 32.53 -33.93 5.45
C ASP A 115 32.07 -35.37 5.16
N TYR A 116 30.99 -35.83 5.79
CA TYR A 116 30.39 -37.12 5.49
C TYR A 116 30.00 -37.23 4.02
N VAL A 117 29.41 -36.17 3.45
CA VAL A 117 29.02 -36.14 2.04
C VAL A 117 30.22 -36.19 1.10
N ARG A 118 31.28 -35.42 1.39
CA ARG A 118 32.54 -35.44 0.65
C ARG A 118 33.19 -36.83 0.70
N ASP A 119 33.33 -37.40 1.89
CA ASP A 119 34.04 -38.67 2.11
C ASP A 119 33.26 -39.88 1.57
N THR A 120 31.94 -39.88 1.69
CA THR A 120 31.09 -41.03 1.35
C THR A 120 30.64 -41.01 -0.11
N TYR A 121 30.25 -39.84 -0.61
CA TYR A 121 29.66 -39.70 -1.95
C TYR A 121 30.59 -39.01 -2.95
N GLY A 122 31.70 -38.40 -2.50
CA GLY A 122 32.60 -37.63 -3.38
C GLY A 122 31.95 -36.36 -3.94
N ILE A 123 30.94 -35.84 -3.24
CA ILE A 123 30.17 -34.65 -3.62
C ILE A 123 30.69 -33.47 -2.78
N GLU A 124 30.99 -32.33 -3.42
CA GLU A 124 31.40 -31.09 -2.73
C GLU A 124 30.16 -30.21 -2.47
N PRO A 125 29.69 -30.05 -1.22
CA PRO A 125 28.49 -29.27 -0.91
C PRO A 125 28.55 -27.79 -1.34
N GLU A 126 29.76 -27.22 -1.45
CA GLU A 126 30.00 -25.85 -1.87
C GLU A 126 29.71 -25.61 -3.36
N ASP A 127 29.65 -26.67 -4.17
CA ASP A 127 29.29 -26.57 -5.59
C ASP A 127 27.78 -26.33 -5.80
N PHE A 128 26.96 -26.51 -4.76
CA PHE A 128 25.52 -26.36 -4.83
C PHE A 128 25.07 -24.95 -4.45
N HIS A 129 23.99 -24.49 -5.08
CA HIS A 129 23.36 -23.23 -4.74
C HIS A 129 22.76 -23.26 -3.32
N LEU A 130 22.29 -24.42 -2.88
CA LEU A 130 21.65 -24.68 -1.60
C LEU A 130 22.03 -26.06 -1.07
N ASN A 131 22.33 -26.14 0.22
CA ASN A 131 22.41 -27.39 0.98
C ASN A 131 21.25 -27.40 1.98
N LEU A 132 20.28 -28.30 1.79
CA LEU A 132 19.13 -28.45 2.65
C LEU A 132 19.36 -29.62 3.60
N PHE A 133 19.53 -29.32 4.89
CA PHE A 133 19.69 -30.31 5.95
C PHE A 133 18.31 -30.64 6.55
N ASP A 134 17.71 -31.75 6.14
CA ASP A 134 16.54 -32.30 6.84
C ASP A 134 17.00 -33.04 8.08
N VAL A 135 16.72 -32.44 9.22
CA VAL A 135 17.13 -32.88 10.56
C VAL A 135 15.94 -33.37 11.38
N ASN A 136 14.80 -33.65 10.74
CA ASN A 136 13.55 -34.00 11.42
C ASN A 136 13.60 -35.31 12.22
N ARG A 137 14.62 -36.16 11.99
CA ARG A 137 14.91 -37.39 12.75
C ARG A 137 15.79 -37.17 13.98
N THR A 138 16.27 -35.94 14.19
CA THR A 138 17.10 -35.58 15.34
C THR A 138 16.28 -34.78 16.35
N THR A 139 16.73 -34.71 17.60
CA THR A 139 16.16 -33.80 18.59
C THR A 139 16.52 -32.36 18.21
N ALA A 140 15.52 -31.48 18.13
CA ALA A 140 15.70 -30.07 17.78
C ALA A 140 16.67 -29.37 18.76
N ASP A 141 17.49 -28.45 18.24
CA ASP A 141 18.37 -27.66 19.11
C ASP A 141 17.49 -26.65 19.89
N PRO A 142 17.82 -26.34 21.16
CA PRO A 142 17.04 -25.41 21.97
C PRO A 142 16.80 -24.02 21.33
N ASN A 143 17.63 -23.63 20.34
CA ASN A 143 17.60 -22.33 19.69
C ASN A 143 17.19 -22.38 18.20
N GLN A 144 16.67 -23.50 17.68
CA GLN A 144 16.40 -23.69 16.24
C GLN A 144 15.17 -22.94 15.69
N GLY A 145 14.48 -22.12 16.49
CA GLY A 145 13.34 -21.33 16.02
C GLY A 145 12.15 -22.18 15.52
N TRP A 146 11.42 -21.69 14.53
CA TRP A 146 10.09 -22.17 14.08
C TRP A 146 10.09 -23.47 13.27
N SER A 147 11.11 -24.31 13.44
CA SER A 147 11.40 -25.54 12.68
C SER A 147 12.36 -25.36 11.50
N GLY A 148 12.98 -24.19 11.34
CA GLY A 148 13.90 -23.87 10.24
C GLY A 148 15.00 -22.89 10.65
N ILE A 149 16.17 -22.98 10.00
CA ILE A 149 17.22 -21.96 10.10
C ILE A 149 18.02 -21.86 8.80
N ALA A 150 17.95 -20.70 8.13
CA ALA A 150 18.91 -20.29 7.12
C ALA A 150 20.19 -19.77 7.78
N ILE A 151 21.34 -20.31 7.38
CA ILE A 151 22.64 -19.87 7.88
C ILE A 151 23.25 -18.84 6.93
N LEU A 152 23.37 -17.61 7.43
CA LEU A 152 23.94 -16.50 6.68
C LEU A 152 25.23 -16.00 7.36
N PRO A 153 26.33 -15.78 6.60
CA PRO A 153 26.48 -16.05 5.18
C PRO A 153 26.70 -17.56 4.90
N GLY A 154 26.07 -18.10 3.86
CA GLY A 154 26.21 -19.51 3.48
C GLY A 154 25.17 -19.98 2.47
N ASN A 155 25.28 -21.23 2.01
CA ASN A 155 24.27 -21.94 1.19
C ASN A 155 23.47 -22.96 2.02
N ASN A 156 23.63 -23.00 3.34
CA ASN A 156 23.03 -24.00 4.21
C ASN A 156 21.68 -23.53 4.78
N ILE A 157 20.67 -24.38 4.69
CA ILE A 157 19.41 -24.25 5.44
C ILE A 157 19.16 -25.55 6.20
N ALA A 158 18.67 -25.49 7.42
CA ALA A 158 18.27 -26.69 8.16
C ALA A 158 16.78 -26.66 8.47
N VAL A 159 16.10 -27.77 8.22
CA VAL A 159 14.66 -27.91 8.43
C VAL A 159 14.40 -29.06 9.39
N GLN A 160 13.78 -28.75 10.52
CA GLN A 160 13.30 -29.70 11.53
C GLN A 160 11.90 -30.21 11.24
N ALA A 161 11.09 -29.42 10.54
CA ALA A 161 9.75 -29.82 10.16
C ALA A 161 9.82 -31.02 9.21
N ASN A 162 8.85 -31.93 9.34
CA ASN A 162 8.77 -33.04 8.40
C ASN A 162 8.35 -32.53 7.03
N VAL A 163 9.30 -32.49 6.08
CA VAL A 163 9.06 -32.01 4.71
C VAL A 163 7.92 -32.74 3.99
N ALA A 164 7.60 -33.98 4.41
CA ALA A 164 6.52 -34.77 3.83
C ALA A 164 5.12 -34.18 4.06
N ASN A 165 4.96 -33.23 4.99
CA ASN A 165 3.70 -32.55 5.23
C ASN A 165 3.73 -31.10 4.71
N SER A 166 2.55 -30.47 4.62
CA SER A 166 2.42 -29.10 4.10
C SER A 166 3.24 -28.08 4.90
N TRP A 167 3.36 -28.27 6.22
CA TRP A 167 4.14 -27.37 7.07
C TRP A 167 5.63 -27.42 6.76
N GLY A 168 6.20 -28.62 6.59
CA GLY A 168 7.59 -28.78 6.21
C GLY A 168 7.88 -28.16 4.85
N GLN A 169 6.95 -28.28 3.90
CA GLN A 169 7.06 -27.58 2.61
C GLN A 169 7.10 -26.05 2.79
N ILE A 170 6.19 -25.46 3.59
CA ILE A 170 6.21 -24.00 3.88
C ILE A 170 7.58 -23.58 4.41
N VAL A 171 8.13 -24.34 5.36
CA VAL A 171 9.44 -24.02 5.95
C VAL A 171 10.54 -24.10 4.89
N VAL A 172 10.52 -25.09 4.00
CA VAL A 172 11.50 -25.18 2.90
C VAL A 172 11.40 -23.95 1.99
N ASP A 173 10.19 -23.60 1.54
CA ASP A 173 9.97 -22.44 0.66
C ASP A 173 10.37 -21.12 1.37
N HIS A 174 10.11 -20.99 2.67
CA HIS A 174 10.50 -19.85 3.49
C HIS A 174 12.03 -19.70 3.63
N GLU A 175 12.72 -20.76 4.05
CA GLU A 175 14.18 -20.72 4.25
C GLU A 175 14.93 -20.53 2.93
N LEU A 176 14.40 -21.10 1.83
CA LEU A 176 14.91 -20.83 0.49
C LEU A 176 14.68 -19.36 0.08
N GLY A 177 13.56 -18.76 0.49
CA GLY A 177 13.32 -17.33 0.36
C GLY A 177 14.43 -16.48 0.99
N HIS A 178 14.90 -16.83 2.19
CA HIS A 178 16.09 -16.19 2.78
C HIS A 178 17.34 -16.38 1.95
N ARG A 179 17.55 -17.58 1.42
CA ARG A 179 18.71 -17.90 0.59
C ARG A 179 18.80 -17.02 -0.65
N ILE A 180 17.67 -16.72 -1.28
CA ILE A 180 17.62 -15.84 -2.45
C ILE A 180 17.57 -14.34 -2.11
N GLY A 181 17.70 -13.99 -0.82
CA GLY A 181 17.92 -12.61 -0.36
C GLY A 181 16.71 -11.91 0.26
N THR A 182 15.68 -12.66 0.63
CA THR A 182 14.44 -12.08 1.16
C THR A 182 14.50 -11.94 2.67
N PRO A 183 14.15 -10.76 3.23
CA PRO A 183 13.82 -10.67 4.65
C PRO A 183 12.47 -11.33 4.94
N HIS A 184 12.11 -11.49 6.22
CA HIS A 184 10.73 -11.82 6.54
C HIS A 184 9.78 -10.71 6.04
N SER A 185 8.57 -11.10 5.64
CA SER A 185 7.51 -10.17 5.30
C SER A 185 6.69 -9.87 6.56
N GLY A 186 6.82 -8.64 7.03
CA GLY A 186 6.11 -8.22 8.23
C GLY A 186 4.70 -7.71 7.96
N ALA A 187 3.94 -7.60 9.04
CA ALA A 187 2.72 -6.78 9.06
C ALA A 187 2.89 -5.72 10.15
N TYR A 188 2.41 -4.51 9.85
CA TYR A 188 2.19 -3.54 10.91
C TYR A 188 0.90 -3.88 11.62
N ARG A 189 1.03 -4.11 12.93
CA ARG A 189 -0.10 -4.40 13.81
C ARG A 189 -0.20 -3.28 14.83
N ALA A 190 -1.42 -2.85 15.13
CA ALA A 190 -1.69 -1.96 16.25
C ALA A 190 -1.35 -2.66 17.57
N VAL A 191 -0.21 -2.32 18.17
CA VAL A 191 0.26 -2.96 19.42
C VAL A 191 0.83 -1.89 20.35
N ASN A 192 -0.02 -1.06 20.95
CA ASN A 192 0.47 -0.02 21.87
C ASN A 192 0.47 -0.37 23.34
N ASN A 193 -0.04 -1.52 23.76
CA ASN A 193 0.03 -1.92 25.16
C ASN A 193 -0.10 -3.44 25.25
N ALA A 194 -0.06 -3.97 26.48
CA ALA A 194 -0.29 -5.40 26.73
C ALA A 194 -1.67 -5.90 26.23
N ASN A 195 -2.60 -4.97 25.92
CA ASN A 195 -3.92 -5.23 25.37
C ASN A 195 -4.07 -4.85 23.89
N TYR A 196 -2.97 -4.53 23.18
CA TYR A 196 -2.97 -4.21 21.75
C TYR A 196 -3.87 -3.02 21.36
N THR A 197 -3.97 -1.97 22.19
CA THR A 197 -4.87 -0.83 21.93
C THR A 197 -4.28 0.22 20.98
N PRO A 198 -4.78 0.44 19.76
CA PRO A 198 -4.32 1.53 18.88
C PRO A 198 -4.58 2.95 19.47
N TYR A 199 -3.72 3.94 19.18
CA TYR A 199 -3.89 5.35 19.58
C TYR A 199 -3.85 6.29 18.37
N VAL A 200 -4.64 7.35 18.38
CA VAL A 200 -4.60 8.46 17.42
C VAL A 200 -4.33 9.76 18.15
N TRP A 201 -3.88 10.79 17.42
CA TRP A 201 -3.82 12.15 17.94
C TRP A 201 -5.15 12.83 17.65
N ASP A 202 -5.88 13.21 18.71
CA ASP A 202 -7.07 14.04 18.63
C ASP A 202 -6.62 15.50 18.70
N ALA A 203 -6.63 16.18 17.54
CA ALA A 203 -6.16 17.56 17.43
C ALA A 203 -7.07 18.54 18.19
N ASP A 204 -8.38 18.25 18.25
CA ASP A 204 -9.39 19.12 18.87
C ASP A 204 -9.24 19.12 20.39
N GLN A 205 -9.01 17.93 20.95
CA GLN A 205 -8.75 17.76 22.39
C GLN A 205 -7.28 18.01 22.75
N ASN A 206 -6.40 18.10 21.74
CA ASN A 206 -4.96 18.23 21.89
C ASN A 206 -4.39 17.14 22.83
N GLU A 207 -4.83 15.90 22.62
CA GLU A 207 -4.39 14.73 23.37
C GLU A 207 -4.37 13.46 22.51
N TYR A 208 -3.70 12.42 23.01
CA TYR A 208 -3.77 11.10 22.41
C TYR A 208 -5.05 10.38 22.85
N ALA A 209 -5.85 9.95 21.89
CA ALA A 209 -7.07 9.19 22.11
C ALA A 209 -6.90 7.73 21.68
N VAL A 210 -7.69 6.84 22.27
CA VAL A 210 -7.79 5.45 21.80
C VAL A 210 -8.50 5.45 20.45
N TYR A 211 -7.91 4.78 19.46
CA TYR A 211 -8.52 4.62 18.16
C TYR A 211 -9.84 3.85 18.27
N ASN A 212 -10.77 4.21 17.39
CA ASN A 212 -12.12 3.66 17.30
C ASN A 212 -12.58 3.90 15.87
N SER A 213 -12.93 2.84 15.12
CA SER A 213 -13.29 2.97 13.71
C SER A 213 -14.51 3.87 13.48
N THR A 214 -15.43 3.94 14.45
CA THR A 214 -16.63 4.78 14.35
C THR A 214 -16.27 6.26 14.39
N ALA A 215 -15.28 6.64 15.20
CA ALA A 215 -14.86 8.03 15.35
C ALA A 215 -13.78 8.43 14.33
N HIS A 216 -12.89 7.49 13.98
CA HIS A 216 -11.66 7.80 13.24
C HIS A 216 -11.61 7.17 11.84
N GLY A 217 -12.62 6.38 11.43
CA GLY A 217 -12.69 5.76 10.11
C GLY A 217 -11.64 4.66 9.88
N LEU A 218 -11.32 4.35 8.62
CA LEU A 218 -10.33 3.34 8.22
C LEU A 218 -8.92 3.97 8.15
N GLN A 219 -8.37 4.42 9.27
CA GLN A 219 -6.97 4.83 9.34
C GLN A 219 -6.10 3.59 9.57
N PRO A 220 -5.46 2.98 8.55
CA PRO A 220 -4.70 1.75 8.75
C PRO A 220 -3.39 1.92 9.54
N THR A 221 -2.96 3.15 9.82
CA THR A 221 -1.88 3.36 10.78
C THR A 221 -2.26 4.33 11.88
N THR A 222 -2.37 3.76 13.07
CA THR A 222 -2.45 4.50 14.33
C THR A 222 -1.05 4.70 14.90
N PHE A 223 -0.89 5.64 15.83
CA PHE A 223 0.34 5.76 16.59
C PHE A 223 0.65 4.46 17.33
N GLY A 224 1.90 4.03 17.20
CA GLY A 224 2.53 2.82 17.75
C GLY A 224 2.03 1.49 17.19
N MET A 225 2.67 1.15 16.08
CA MET A 225 2.54 -0.16 15.48
C MET A 225 3.78 -0.97 15.78
N GLN A 226 3.57 -2.23 16.14
CA GLN A 226 4.66 -3.19 16.14
C GLN A 226 4.79 -3.76 14.73
N LEU A 227 6.01 -3.79 14.22
CA LEU A 227 6.33 -4.59 13.05
C LEU A 227 6.42 -6.06 13.50
N ASP A 228 5.34 -6.82 13.32
CA ASP A 228 5.42 -8.28 13.43
C ASP A 228 6.15 -8.77 12.19
N SER A 229 7.43 -9.14 12.33
CA SER A 229 8.28 -9.50 11.19
C SER A 229 7.78 -10.71 10.41
N TYR A 230 6.92 -11.56 10.99
CA TYR A 230 6.27 -12.68 10.31
C TYR A 230 4.77 -12.46 10.11
N GLY A 231 4.33 -11.22 10.30
CA GLY A 231 2.94 -10.88 10.43
C GLY A 231 2.14 -10.94 9.13
N ASN A 232 2.79 -10.96 7.96
CA ASN A 232 2.10 -10.99 6.66
C ASN A 232 1.64 -12.42 6.31
N PRO A 233 0.33 -12.72 6.31
CA PRO A 233 -0.15 -14.06 6.00
C PRO A 233 -0.31 -14.32 4.50
N PHE A 234 -0.01 -13.35 3.64
CA PHE A 234 -0.05 -13.48 2.18
C PHE A 234 1.33 -13.70 1.58
N SER A 235 2.41 -13.60 2.35
CA SER A 235 3.74 -13.84 1.81
C SER A 235 4.34 -15.10 2.40
N VAL A 236 4.99 -15.91 1.55
CA VAL A 236 5.78 -17.08 1.96
C VAL A 236 6.83 -16.73 3.03
N MET A 237 7.25 -15.46 3.07
CA MET A 237 8.17 -14.94 4.08
C MET A 237 7.48 -14.54 5.41
N GLY A 238 6.20 -14.85 5.56
CA GLY A 238 5.42 -14.68 6.79
C GLY A 238 5.33 -15.98 7.59
N ASN A 239 4.38 -16.04 8.53
CA ASN A 239 4.30 -17.15 9.50
C ASN A 239 3.72 -18.46 8.94
N ILE A 240 2.70 -18.40 8.09
CA ILE A 240 1.85 -19.58 7.81
C ILE A 240 1.36 -19.67 6.36
N SER A 241 1.99 -18.95 5.44
CA SER A 241 1.44 -18.80 4.09
C SER A 241 2.08 -19.72 3.05
N HIS A 242 1.25 -20.26 2.16
CA HIS A 242 1.65 -20.92 0.91
C HIS A 242 1.60 -19.96 -0.29
N ASP A 243 1.45 -18.67 -0.03
CA ASP A 243 1.14 -17.66 -1.04
C ASP A 243 2.46 -17.04 -1.59
N GLN A 244 2.34 -16.04 -2.45
CA GLN A 244 3.44 -15.53 -3.26
C GLN A 244 4.30 -14.48 -2.55
N PHE A 245 5.53 -14.29 -3.04
CA PHE A 245 6.35 -13.13 -2.67
C PHE A 245 5.65 -11.82 -3.06
N SER A 246 5.74 -10.79 -2.21
CA SER A 246 5.22 -9.45 -2.52
C SER A 246 5.84 -8.88 -3.79
N VAL A 247 5.10 -8.02 -4.49
CA VAL A 247 5.55 -7.28 -5.67
C VAL A 247 6.82 -6.50 -5.37
N LYS A 248 6.87 -5.85 -4.20
CA LYS A 248 8.04 -5.10 -3.75
C LYS A 248 9.29 -5.98 -3.67
N THR A 249 9.15 -7.18 -3.10
CA THR A 249 10.27 -8.13 -3.02
C THR A 249 10.70 -8.59 -4.42
N LYS A 250 9.74 -8.96 -5.27
CA LYS A 250 10.00 -9.39 -6.65
C LYS A 250 10.77 -8.34 -7.44
N HIS A 251 10.42 -7.07 -7.26
CA HIS A 251 11.07 -5.92 -7.85
C HIS A 251 12.45 -5.64 -7.22
N ASP A 252 12.51 -5.24 -5.95
CA ASP A 252 13.70 -4.65 -5.33
C ASP A 252 14.81 -5.66 -5.01
N LYS A 253 14.45 -6.93 -4.80
CA LYS A 253 15.40 -7.96 -4.31
C LYS A 253 15.74 -8.96 -5.39
N PHE A 254 14.75 -9.41 -6.14
CA PHE A 254 14.96 -10.50 -7.08
C PHE A 254 15.22 -10.06 -8.51
N GLY A 255 14.70 -8.89 -8.90
CA GLY A 255 14.69 -8.43 -10.27
C GLY A 255 13.78 -9.25 -11.19
N TRP A 256 12.73 -9.87 -10.64
CA TRP A 256 11.74 -10.61 -11.42
C TRP A 256 10.71 -9.69 -12.09
N LEU A 257 10.54 -8.48 -11.55
CA LEU A 257 9.73 -7.41 -12.11
C LEU A 257 10.62 -6.19 -12.39
N THR A 258 10.28 -5.42 -13.41
CA THR A 258 11.02 -4.20 -13.80
C THR A 258 10.37 -2.92 -13.27
N ASP A 259 11.10 -1.79 -13.35
CA ASP A 259 10.56 -0.46 -13.00
C ASP A 259 9.32 -0.09 -13.84
N GLN A 260 9.18 -0.62 -15.06
CA GLN A 260 7.98 -0.37 -15.90
C GLN A 260 6.76 -1.14 -15.40
N GLN A 261 7.00 -2.29 -14.75
CA GLN A 261 5.96 -3.16 -14.21
C GLN A 261 5.53 -2.75 -12.80
N VAL A 262 6.41 -2.03 -12.09
CA VAL A 262 6.16 -1.50 -10.75
C VAL A 262 6.62 -0.04 -10.66
N PRO A 263 6.05 0.88 -11.46
CA PRO A 263 6.53 2.25 -11.56
C PRO A 263 6.27 3.05 -10.28
N ASP A 264 7.06 4.10 -10.10
CA ASP A 264 6.79 5.13 -9.11
C ASP A 264 5.65 6.03 -9.60
N LEU A 265 4.66 6.32 -8.74
CA LEU A 265 3.56 7.22 -9.05
C LEU A 265 4.02 8.66 -9.30
N ALA A 266 5.21 9.05 -8.85
CA ALA A 266 5.81 10.33 -9.22
C ALA A 266 6.10 10.44 -10.73
N ASP A 267 6.32 9.31 -11.40
CA ASP A 267 6.54 9.23 -12.85
C ASP A 267 5.24 9.04 -13.64
N LEU A 268 4.11 8.87 -12.94
CA LEU A 268 2.79 8.67 -13.50
C LEU A 268 1.90 9.89 -13.26
N ALA A 269 1.00 10.15 -14.22
CA ALA A 269 -0.01 11.19 -14.05
C ALA A 269 -1.15 10.71 -13.13
N ASP A 270 -2.08 11.58 -12.79
CA ASP A 270 -3.34 11.12 -12.22
C ASP A 270 -4.12 10.33 -13.29
N GLY A 271 -4.85 9.29 -12.87
CA GLY A 271 -5.57 8.43 -13.81
C GLY A 271 -6.06 7.13 -13.20
N THR A 272 -6.57 6.26 -14.07
CA THR A 272 -7.02 4.91 -13.71
C THR A 272 -6.01 3.89 -14.22
N TYR A 273 -5.54 3.05 -13.31
CA TYR A 273 -4.52 2.03 -13.54
C TYR A 273 -5.11 0.63 -13.37
N ARG A 274 -4.70 -0.29 -14.24
CA ARG A 274 -4.96 -1.72 -14.08
C ARG A 274 -3.74 -2.37 -13.44
N ILE A 275 -3.92 -2.88 -12.24
CA ILE A 275 -2.90 -3.65 -11.52
C ILE A 275 -3.27 -5.12 -11.69
N TYR A 276 -2.42 -5.88 -12.38
CA TYR A 276 -2.62 -7.30 -12.64
C TYR A 276 -2.14 -8.14 -11.47
N ALA A 277 -2.84 -9.24 -11.23
CA ALA A 277 -2.46 -10.24 -10.27
C ALA A 277 -1.12 -10.90 -10.69
N HIS A 278 -0.21 -11.07 -9.73
CA HIS A 278 1.12 -11.62 -9.98
C HIS A 278 1.26 -13.09 -9.55
N ASP A 279 0.14 -13.76 -9.31
CA ASP A 279 0.02 -15.07 -8.66
C ASP A 279 -0.78 -16.10 -9.48
N GLU A 280 -1.05 -15.81 -10.76
CA GLU A 280 -1.86 -16.66 -11.66
C GLU A 280 -1.07 -17.37 -12.77
N LEU A 281 0.26 -17.31 -12.75
CA LEU A 281 1.05 -17.85 -13.86
C LEU A 281 0.97 -19.39 -13.93
N GLU A 282 0.63 -19.90 -15.12
CA GLU A 282 0.55 -21.35 -15.38
C GLU A 282 1.94 -21.96 -15.50
N VAL A 283 2.21 -22.95 -14.66
CA VAL A 283 3.51 -23.63 -14.58
C VAL A 283 3.60 -24.77 -15.59
N VAL A 284 4.69 -24.81 -16.34
CA VAL A 284 5.02 -25.87 -17.29
C VAL A 284 6.34 -26.55 -16.94
N TYR A 285 6.50 -27.79 -17.42
CA TYR A 285 7.70 -28.58 -17.22
C TYR A 285 8.38 -28.88 -18.56
N ASP A 286 9.68 -28.63 -18.64
CA ASP A 286 10.54 -29.01 -19.77
C ASP A 286 11.33 -30.26 -19.41
N GLU A 287 10.91 -31.40 -19.95
CA GLU A 287 11.56 -32.71 -19.74
C GLU A 287 13.00 -32.74 -20.29
N ALA A 288 13.32 -31.98 -21.34
CA ALA A 288 14.64 -32.03 -21.97
C ALA A 288 15.72 -31.35 -21.10
N ASN A 289 15.34 -30.29 -20.39
CA ASN A 289 16.23 -29.55 -19.50
C ASN A 289 16.01 -29.88 -18.01
N ASP A 290 14.98 -30.67 -17.69
CA ASP A 290 14.47 -30.88 -16.34
C ASP A 290 14.35 -29.53 -15.60
N ALA A 291 13.48 -28.68 -16.13
CA ALA A 291 13.25 -27.33 -15.61
C ALA A 291 11.76 -27.02 -15.53
N TYR A 292 11.34 -26.36 -14.45
CA TYR A 292 10.04 -25.73 -14.36
C TYR A 292 10.11 -24.29 -14.85
N GLY A 293 9.10 -23.89 -15.61
CA GLY A 293 8.91 -22.55 -16.15
C GLY A 293 7.45 -22.16 -16.11
N VAL A 294 7.06 -21.19 -16.92
CA VAL A 294 5.66 -20.74 -17.06
C VAL A 294 5.26 -20.64 -18.52
N GLU A 295 3.99 -20.84 -18.86
CA GLU A 295 3.48 -20.67 -20.23
C GLU A 295 3.74 -19.26 -20.76
N SER A 296 3.53 -18.26 -19.90
CA SER A 296 3.80 -16.85 -20.15
C SER A 296 4.43 -16.22 -18.93
N THR A 297 5.44 -15.39 -19.14
CA THR A 297 6.06 -14.60 -18.06
C THR A 297 5.21 -13.35 -17.77
N TYR A 298 5.65 -12.55 -16.80
CA TYR A 298 5.04 -11.25 -16.54
C TYR A 298 5.07 -10.39 -17.81
N ALA A 299 3.90 -9.92 -18.25
CA ALA A 299 3.78 -9.08 -19.43
C ALA A 299 4.57 -7.78 -19.21
N ALA A 300 5.52 -7.50 -20.10
CA ALA A 300 6.50 -6.43 -19.91
C ALA A 300 5.89 -5.01 -19.96
N ASP A 301 4.69 -4.87 -20.51
CA ASP A 301 3.96 -3.60 -20.66
C ASP A 301 2.80 -3.46 -19.66
N LYS A 302 2.70 -4.34 -18.65
CA LYS A 302 1.61 -4.36 -17.67
C LYS A 302 2.12 -4.01 -16.27
N LEU A 303 1.22 -3.46 -15.46
CA LEU A 303 1.52 -3.08 -14.08
C LEU A 303 1.14 -4.23 -13.15
N TYR A 304 2.04 -4.62 -12.27
CA TYR A 304 1.80 -5.61 -11.21
C TYR A 304 1.77 -4.97 -9.82
N GLY A 305 2.21 -3.72 -9.71
CA GLY A 305 2.02 -2.88 -8.53
C GLY A 305 2.33 -1.44 -8.84
N LEU A 306 2.17 -0.59 -7.83
CA LEU A 306 2.52 0.83 -7.89
C LEU A 306 3.34 1.16 -6.65
N GLN A 307 4.40 1.96 -6.81
CA GLN A 307 5.19 2.46 -5.69
C GLN A 307 5.05 3.97 -5.58
N TYR A 308 5.25 4.50 -4.38
CA TYR A 308 5.51 5.92 -4.21
C TYR A 308 6.17 6.18 -2.86
N SER A 309 6.86 7.32 -2.79
CA SER A 309 7.41 7.84 -1.55
C SER A 309 6.66 9.10 -1.12
N ARG A 310 6.57 9.30 0.18
CA ARG A 310 6.07 10.55 0.77
C ARG A 310 6.90 11.00 1.96
N GLY A 311 6.77 12.28 2.29
CA GLY A 311 7.24 12.82 3.55
C GLY A 311 6.41 12.28 4.72
N GLY A 312 7.06 12.05 5.84
CA GLY A 312 6.43 11.69 7.09
C GLY A 312 7.35 11.95 8.26
N GLU A 313 7.00 11.41 9.40
CA GLU A 313 7.84 11.42 10.58
C GLU A 313 7.76 10.09 11.34
N GLN A 314 8.83 9.79 12.07
CA GLN A 314 8.94 8.61 12.92
C GLN A 314 9.32 9.05 14.33
N PHE A 315 8.57 8.58 15.32
CA PHE A 315 8.87 8.83 16.73
C PHE A 315 10.14 8.08 17.14
N ASN A 316 11.11 8.84 17.65
CA ASN A 316 12.35 8.31 18.20
C ASN A 316 12.21 8.18 19.73
N PRO A 317 12.11 6.96 20.29
CA PRO A 317 11.88 6.76 21.73
C PRO A 317 13.04 7.24 22.60
N ASP A 318 14.28 7.20 22.09
CA ASP A 318 15.47 7.65 22.83
C ASP A 318 15.50 9.17 22.97
N ARG A 319 15.04 9.89 21.94
CA ARG A 319 15.00 11.36 21.89
C ARG A 319 13.65 11.95 22.29
N ARG A 320 12.63 11.11 22.43
CA ARG A 320 11.25 11.48 22.76
C ARG A 320 10.69 12.58 21.87
N ARG A 321 10.88 12.45 20.56
CA ARG A 321 10.38 13.39 19.55
C ARG A 321 10.15 12.69 18.22
N PHE A 322 9.29 13.26 17.39
CA PHE A 322 9.19 12.89 15.99
C PHE A 322 10.40 13.43 15.21
N GLU A 323 10.89 12.62 14.28
CA GLU A 323 11.98 12.97 13.37
C GLU A 323 11.50 12.77 11.93
N PRO A 324 11.84 13.67 10.99
CA PRO A 324 11.43 13.51 9.59
C PRO A 324 11.89 12.17 9.02
N SER A 325 11.01 11.54 8.25
CA SER A 325 11.26 10.27 7.57
C SER A 325 10.69 10.30 6.16
N THR A 326 11.18 9.38 5.32
CA THR A 326 10.57 9.07 4.03
C THR A 326 9.87 7.74 4.14
N GLN A 327 8.57 7.72 3.86
CA GLN A 327 7.77 6.51 3.87
C GLN A 327 7.63 6.01 2.43
N ASN A 328 7.95 4.74 2.21
CA ASN A 328 7.80 4.09 0.91
C ASN A 328 6.59 3.17 0.97
N LEU A 329 5.65 3.40 0.06
CA LEU A 329 4.44 2.62 -0.05
C LEU A 329 4.43 1.79 -1.33
N THR A 330 3.76 0.65 -1.28
CA THR A 330 3.53 -0.22 -2.45
C THR A 330 2.09 -0.70 -2.44
N LEU A 331 1.43 -0.60 -3.59
CA LEU A 331 0.11 -1.16 -3.85
C LEU A 331 0.26 -2.47 -4.60
N GLU A 332 -0.47 -3.49 -4.16
CA GLU A 332 -0.41 -4.84 -4.71
C GLU A 332 -1.82 -5.43 -4.84
N TYR A 333 -2.06 -6.15 -5.94
CA TYR A 333 -3.27 -6.93 -6.17
C TYR A 333 -2.93 -8.43 -6.28
N ARG A 334 -3.80 -9.27 -5.73
CA ARG A 334 -3.69 -10.73 -5.75
C ARG A 334 -4.96 -11.35 -6.27
N SER A 335 -4.82 -12.48 -6.95
CA SER A 335 -5.95 -13.19 -7.54
C SER A 335 -7.01 -13.56 -6.50
N GLY A 336 -8.28 -13.48 -6.93
CA GLY A 336 -9.43 -13.88 -6.11
C GLY A 336 -9.75 -12.93 -4.96
N ARG A 337 -9.04 -11.81 -4.86
CA ARG A 337 -9.31 -10.73 -3.89
C ARG A 337 -10.23 -9.67 -4.47
N ASP A 338 -10.94 -8.97 -3.59
CA ASP A 338 -11.83 -7.87 -3.92
C ASP A 338 -11.23 -6.49 -3.57
N GLY A 339 -9.94 -6.41 -3.24
CA GLY A 339 -9.28 -5.14 -2.93
C GLY A 339 -7.79 -5.10 -3.24
N VAL A 340 -7.19 -3.95 -2.91
CA VAL A 340 -5.75 -3.69 -3.03
C VAL A 340 -5.10 -3.70 -1.65
N GLN A 341 -3.94 -4.34 -1.56
CA GLN A 341 -3.09 -4.34 -0.36
C GLN A 341 -2.12 -3.17 -0.38
N PHE A 342 -1.94 -2.54 0.78
CA PHE A 342 -0.94 -1.50 0.98
C PHE A 342 0.22 -2.05 1.79
N TYR A 343 1.44 -1.77 1.34
CA TYR A 343 2.66 -2.10 2.05
C TYR A 343 3.39 -0.83 2.41
N LEU A 344 3.77 -0.65 3.67
CA LEU A 344 4.64 0.43 4.13
C LEU A 344 6.01 -0.19 4.45
N GLY A 345 7.09 0.33 3.87
CA GLY A 345 8.44 -0.18 4.16
C GLY A 345 8.64 -1.68 3.89
N GLY A 346 7.78 -2.31 3.09
CA GLY A 346 7.78 -3.77 2.81
C GLY A 346 6.99 -4.63 3.79
N ALA A 347 6.29 -4.03 4.76
CA ALA A 347 5.35 -4.72 5.63
C ALA A 347 3.91 -4.37 5.25
N ILE A 348 3.02 -5.34 5.28
CA ILE A 348 1.61 -5.11 4.97
C ILE A 348 0.97 -4.22 6.03
N LEU A 349 0.15 -3.28 5.57
CA LEU A 349 -0.69 -2.42 6.38
C LEU A 349 -2.06 -3.06 6.53
N ASP A 350 -2.45 -3.34 7.78
CA ASP A 350 -3.77 -3.86 8.08
C ASP A 350 -4.80 -2.72 8.05
N LEU A 351 -5.75 -2.74 7.11
CA LEU A 351 -6.81 -1.74 7.05
C LEU A 351 -7.98 -2.02 8.02
N ASP A 352 -7.98 -3.15 8.73
CA ASP A 352 -8.95 -3.48 9.78
C ASP A 352 -8.29 -3.45 11.16
N LEU A 353 -8.17 -2.24 11.70
CA LEU A 353 -7.63 -2.03 13.04
C LEU A 353 -8.52 -2.57 14.17
N GLU A 354 -9.77 -2.96 13.89
CA GLU A 354 -10.63 -3.67 14.86
C GLU A 354 -10.39 -5.19 14.84
N GLY A 355 -9.59 -5.66 13.88
CA GLY A 355 -9.12 -7.04 13.74
C GLY A 355 -8.34 -7.52 14.97
N GLY A 356 -8.75 -8.67 15.50
CA GLY A 356 -8.18 -9.25 16.72
C GLY A 356 -6.71 -9.67 16.60
N THR A 357 -6.16 -10.16 17.72
CA THR A 357 -4.75 -10.57 17.87
C THR A 357 -4.34 -11.79 17.03
N ASN A 358 -5.24 -12.36 16.22
CA ASN A 358 -4.92 -13.58 15.51
C ASN A 358 -4.08 -13.28 14.27
N ARG A 359 -2.88 -13.86 14.22
CA ARG A 359 -2.02 -13.96 13.04
C ARG A 359 -2.65 -14.72 11.85
N SER A 360 -3.96 -14.93 11.87
CA SER A 360 -4.68 -15.89 11.02
C SER A 360 -5.66 -15.24 10.04
N GLY A 361 -5.31 -14.07 9.50
CA GLY A 361 -5.77 -13.67 8.16
C GLY A 361 -7.15 -13.03 8.09
N ARG A 362 -7.25 -11.79 8.55
CA ARG A 362 -8.30 -10.85 8.12
C ARG A 362 -7.74 -9.44 7.97
N GLU A 363 -6.48 -9.31 7.56
CA GLU A 363 -6.00 -8.01 7.12
C GLU A 363 -6.94 -7.53 6.01
N LYS A 364 -7.57 -6.38 6.22
CA LYS A 364 -8.53 -5.84 5.26
C LYS A 364 -7.79 -5.12 4.15
N GLU A 365 -8.31 -5.23 2.95
CA GLU A 365 -7.80 -4.59 1.75
C GLU A 365 -8.66 -3.35 1.45
N LEU A 366 -8.19 -2.47 0.56
CA LEU A 366 -9.03 -1.41 0.05
C LEU A 366 -9.98 -2.04 -0.97
N GLU A 367 -11.20 -2.36 -0.56
CA GLU A 367 -12.14 -3.16 -1.35
C GLU A 367 -12.73 -2.35 -2.52
N VAL A 368 -13.26 -3.04 -3.52
CA VAL A 368 -14.02 -2.44 -4.63
C VAL A 368 -15.13 -1.53 -4.11
N GLY A 369 -15.16 -0.30 -4.62
CA GLY A 369 -16.08 0.76 -4.23
C GLY A 369 -15.59 1.63 -3.06
N GLN A 370 -14.46 1.28 -2.42
CA GLN A 370 -13.88 2.08 -1.34
C GLN A 370 -12.84 3.08 -1.88
N THR A 371 -12.58 4.10 -1.07
CA THR A 371 -11.55 5.12 -1.31
C THR A 371 -10.71 5.31 -0.05
N LEU A 372 -9.43 5.58 -0.23
CA LEU A 372 -8.47 5.83 0.84
C LEU A 372 -7.61 7.03 0.44
N SER A 373 -7.48 8.02 1.31
CA SER A 373 -6.43 9.02 1.18
C SER A 373 -5.14 8.45 1.76
N ASP A 374 -4.00 8.71 1.14
CA ASP A 374 -2.75 8.27 1.73
C ASP A 374 -2.52 8.93 3.10
N LEU A 375 -3.04 10.13 3.36
CA LEU A 375 -3.04 10.70 4.71
C LEU A 375 -3.67 9.78 5.77
N ASP A 376 -4.66 8.96 5.39
CA ASP A 376 -5.31 7.99 6.27
C ASP A 376 -4.34 6.84 6.63
N ILE A 377 -3.34 6.59 5.77
CA ILE A 377 -2.25 5.64 6.03
C ILE A 377 -1.29 6.15 7.12
N GLY A 378 -1.53 7.32 7.70
CA GLY A 378 -0.76 7.92 8.78
C GLY A 378 0.66 8.31 8.38
N VAL A 379 0.91 9.61 8.42
CA VAL A 379 2.20 10.22 8.07
C VAL A 379 3.18 10.27 9.23
N SER A 380 2.68 10.07 10.45
CA SER A 380 3.47 10.04 11.68
C SER A 380 3.39 8.66 12.30
N THR A 381 4.53 8.01 12.52
CA THR A 381 4.58 6.60 12.93
C THR A 381 5.44 6.38 14.16
N PHE A 382 5.16 5.33 14.92
CA PHE A 382 6.07 4.81 15.94
C PHE A 382 6.28 3.32 15.68
N TRP A 383 7.53 2.92 15.47
CA TRP A 383 7.90 1.52 15.19
C TRP A 383 8.71 0.98 16.36
N THR A 384 8.26 -0.14 16.91
CA THR A 384 9.02 -0.91 17.89
C THR A 384 9.19 -2.35 17.43
N SER A 385 10.35 -2.91 17.75
CA SER A 385 10.64 -4.34 17.59
C SER A 385 10.43 -5.12 18.88
N ALA A 386 10.10 -4.44 19.99
CA ALA A 386 9.90 -5.06 21.29
C ALA A 386 8.41 -5.19 21.61
N ASP A 387 7.96 -6.43 21.82
CA ASP A 387 6.60 -6.74 22.23
C ASP A 387 6.19 -5.95 23.48
N GLY A 388 5.00 -5.35 23.44
CA GLY A 388 4.36 -4.74 24.60
C GLY A 388 4.93 -3.39 25.05
N GLN A 389 5.79 -2.74 24.26
CA GLN A 389 6.17 -1.35 24.51
C GLN A 389 5.00 -0.41 24.26
N ASP A 390 4.68 0.41 25.27
CA ASP A 390 3.60 1.39 25.17
C ASP A 390 4.11 2.73 24.65
N PHE A 391 3.56 3.18 23.52
CA PHE A 391 3.86 4.47 22.91
C PHE A 391 3.68 5.64 23.90
N LEU A 392 2.60 5.64 24.69
CA LEU A 392 2.32 6.71 25.64
C LEU A 392 3.29 6.73 26.81
N SER A 393 3.96 5.60 27.11
CA SER A 393 4.99 5.54 28.16
C SER A 393 6.22 6.42 27.85
N PHE A 394 6.40 6.83 26.59
CA PHE A 394 7.47 7.73 26.19
C PHE A 394 7.10 9.22 26.33
N ASN A 395 5.86 9.53 26.72
CA ASN A 395 5.30 10.89 26.75
C ASN A 395 5.58 11.65 25.43
N PRO A 396 5.10 11.12 24.29
CA PRO A 396 5.36 11.71 22.98
C PRO A 396 4.75 13.12 22.90
N PRO A 397 5.40 14.07 22.20
CA PRO A 397 4.79 15.36 21.88
C PRO A 397 3.66 15.17 20.87
N ALA A 398 2.88 16.21 20.57
CA ALA A 398 1.98 16.19 19.41
C ALA A 398 2.78 15.88 18.13
N PRO A 399 2.24 15.07 17.20
CA PRO A 399 2.80 14.91 15.86
C PRO A 399 2.71 16.23 15.09
N THR A 400 3.51 16.35 14.04
CA THR A 400 3.36 17.43 13.05
C THR A 400 2.03 17.25 12.31
N ASP A 401 1.35 18.35 11.99
CA ASP A 401 0.13 18.29 11.18
C ASP A 401 0.45 17.60 9.83
N PRO A 402 -0.31 16.58 9.41
CA PRO A 402 -0.11 15.93 8.12
C PRO A 402 -0.05 16.86 6.92
N PHE A 403 -0.80 17.96 6.94
CA PHE A 403 -0.80 18.97 5.88
C PHE A 403 0.45 19.86 5.89
N GLU A 404 1.16 19.93 7.01
CA GLU A 404 2.49 20.58 7.08
C GLU A 404 3.60 19.63 6.61
N LEU A 405 3.41 18.32 6.75
CA LEU A 405 4.37 17.30 6.27
C LEU A 405 4.32 17.12 4.75
N SER A 406 3.14 17.26 4.14
CA SER A 406 3.00 17.22 2.68
C SER A 406 1.91 18.16 2.18
N SER A 407 2.28 19.01 1.22
CA SER A 407 1.34 19.86 0.50
C SER A 407 0.64 19.14 -0.66
N VAL A 408 1.01 17.89 -0.96
CA VAL A 408 0.37 17.05 -1.97
C VAL A 408 0.24 15.65 -1.43
N TRP A 409 -0.92 15.04 -1.58
CA TRP A 409 -1.21 13.68 -1.12
C TRP A 409 -1.99 12.95 -2.22
N ARG A 410 -2.16 11.64 -2.05
CA ARG A 410 -2.79 10.78 -3.07
C ARG A 410 -4.10 10.24 -2.54
N GLU A 411 -5.12 10.21 -3.39
CA GLU A 411 -6.33 9.43 -3.17
C GLU A 411 -6.30 8.19 -4.05
N PHE A 412 -6.75 7.08 -3.48
CA PHE A 412 -6.88 5.80 -4.15
C PHE A 412 -8.34 5.39 -4.10
N SER A 413 -8.96 5.13 -5.26
CA SER A 413 -10.31 4.55 -5.33
C SER A 413 -10.25 3.24 -6.10
N VAL A 414 -10.75 2.16 -5.50
CA VAL A 414 -10.79 0.85 -6.14
C VAL A 414 -12.12 0.71 -6.88
N LEU A 415 -12.07 0.66 -8.20
CA LEU A 415 -13.25 0.78 -9.06
C LEU A 415 -13.92 -0.58 -9.34
N GLY A 416 -13.13 -1.63 -9.48
CA GLY A 416 -13.62 -2.96 -9.84
C GLY A 416 -12.52 -3.95 -10.16
N THR A 417 -12.87 -5.23 -10.21
CA THR A 417 -12.01 -6.32 -10.68
C THR A 417 -12.53 -6.88 -11.99
N ALA A 418 -11.63 -7.40 -12.83
CA ALA A 418 -11.94 -8.08 -14.07
C ALA A 418 -10.79 -9.03 -14.45
N ALA A 419 -10.89 -9.67 -15.62
CA ALA A 419 -9.83 -10.50 -16.17
C ALA A 419 -9.82 -10.41 -17.69
N ASP A 420 -8.64 -10.54 -18.28
CA ASP A 420 -8.42 -10.61 -19.73
C ASP A 420 -7.38 -11.71 -20.06
N GLU A 421 -6.81 -11.69 -21.26
CA GLU A 421 -5.80 -12.67 -21.69
C GLU A 421 -4.50 -12.66 -20.87
N VAL A 422 -4.20 -11.58 -20.14
CA VAL A 422 -3.01 -11.50 -19.28
C VAL A 422 -3.26 -12.15 -17.92
N GLY A 423 -4.47 -11.99 -17.39
CA GLY A 423 -4.87 -12.48 -16.07
C GLY A 423 -5.94 -11.61 -15.42
N SER A 424 -6.23 -11.84 -14.14
CA SER A 424 -7.08 -10.97 -13.35
C SER A 424 -6.38 -9.65 -13.03
N TYR A 425 -7.17 -8.58 -12.94
CA TYR A 425 -6.69 -7.25 -12.59
C TYR A 425 -7.72 -6.49 -11.77
N ILE A 426 -7.23 -5.46 -11.10
CA ILE A 426 -8.03 -4.48 -10.37
C ILE A 426 -7.81 -3.08 -10.96
N GLU A 427 -8.89 -2.33 -11.12
CA GLU A 427 -8.86 -0.94 -11.57
C GLU A 427 -8.80 0.00 -10.37
N VAL A 428 -7.73 0.80 -10.29
CA VAL A 428 -7.48 1.78 -9.23
C VAL A 428 -7.40 3.16 -9.85
N ALA A 429 -8.28 4.06 -9.44
CA ALA A 429 -8.11 5.49 -9.72
C ALA A 429 -7.13 6.08 -8.70
N VAL A 430 -6.15 6.84 -9.20
CA VAL A 430 -5.18 7.58 -8.41
C VAL A 430 -5.28 9.06 -8.78
N SER A 431 -5.58 9.90 -7.79
CA SER A 431 -5.60 11.36 -7.93
C SER A 431 -4.62 12.01 -6.97
N SER A 432 -3.97 13.08 -7.42
CA SER A 432 -3.19 13.96 -6.56
C SER A 432 -4.12 15.03 -6.02
N VAL A 433 -4.10 15.20 -4.71
CA VAL A 433 -4.80 16.30 -4.06
C VAL A 433 -3.76 17.21 -3.45
N THR A 434 -3.82 18.48 -3.82
CA THR A 434 -2.92 19.49 -3.26
C THR A 434 -3.61 20.09 -2.04
N ALA A 435 -2.88 20.22 -0.93
CA ALA A 435 -3.26 21.13 0.13
C ALA A 435 -3.31 22.53 -0.51
N GLY A 436 -4.51 22.98 -0.83
CA GLY A 436 -4.74 24.39 -1.12
C GLY A 436 -4.18 25.23 0.04
N ILE A 437 -3.97 26.51 -0.23
CA ILE A 437 -3.73 27.47 0.86
C ILE A 437 -4.83 27.23 1.89
N LEU A 438 -4.51 27.18 3.18
CA LEU A 438 -5.55 27.00 4.20
C LEU A 438 -6.65 28.04 3.96
N GLY A 439 -7.88 27.59 3.77
CA GLY A 439 -9.01 28.46 3.45
C GLY A 439 -9.24 28.80 1.97
N ASP A 440 -8.43 28.31 1.03
CA ASP A 440 -8.74 28.27 -0.40
C ASP A 440 -9.76 27.15 -0.63
N LEU A 441 -11.03 27.51 -0.52
CA LEU A 441 -12.16 26.58 -0.54
C LEU A 441 -12.59 26.24 -1.98
N ASN A 442 -12.28 27.11 -2.94
CA ASN A 442 -12.62 26.89 -4.35
C ASN A 442 -11.50 26.19 -5.14
N GLY A 443 -10.31 26.02 -4.55
CA GLY A 443 -9.15 25.34 -5.11
C GLY A 443 -8.45 26.12 -6.22
N ASP A 444 -8.64 27.43 -6.32
CA ASP A 444 -8.07 28.28 -7.37
C ASP A 444 -6.67 28.81 -7.06
N THR A 445 -6.09 28.36 -5.94
CA THR A 445 -4.76 28.72 -5.41
C THR A 445 -4.64 30.15 -4.91
N LEU A 446 -5.76 30.88 -4.84
CA LEU A 446 -5.85 32.21 -4.23
C LEU A 446 -6.68 32.12 -2.95
N LEU A 447 -6.48 33.11 -2.08
CA LEU A 447 -7.30 33.26 -0.89
C LEU A 447 -8.01 34.60 -0.98
N ASP A 448 -9.28 34.57 -1.38
CA ASP A 448 -10.03 35.75 -1.79
C ASP A 448 -11.54 35.75 -1.41
N GLN A 449 -12.30 36.69 -1.97
CA GLN A 449 -13.72 36.83 -1.61
C GLN A 449 -14.56 35.60 -1.95
N PHE A 450 -14.17 34.79 -2.95
CA PHE A 450 -14.91 33.59 -3.32
C PHE A 450 -14.83 32.52 -2.24
N ASP A 451 -13.70 32.39 -1.56
CA ASP A 451 -13.57 31.49 -0.41
C ASP A 451 -14.45 31.90 0.75
N LEU A 452 -14.48 33.21 1.06
CA LEU A 452 -15.36 33.74 2.09
C LEU A 452 -16.83 33.51 1.76
N ILE A 453 -17.19 33.53 0.48
CA ILE A 453 -18.55 33.22 0.02
C ILE A 453 -18.86 31.74 0.23
N LEU A 454 -17.97 30.83 -0.18
CA LEU A 454 -18.14 29.39 0.02
C LEU A 454 -18.26 29.04 1.51
N PHE A 455 -17.39 29.61 2.33
CA PHE A 455 -17.42 29.44 3.77
C PHE A 455 -18.73 29.93 4.38
N ARG A 456 -19.15 31.16 4.03
CA ARG A 456 -20.43 31.74 4.48
C ARG A 456 -21.62 30.89 4.04
N ASP A 457 -21.60 30.39 2.81
CA ASP A 457 -22.72 29.62 2.25
C ASP A 457 -22.85 28.24 2.92
N ASN A 458 -21.78 27.76 3.55
CA ASN A 458 -21.78 26.55 4.36
C ASN A 458 -21.81 26.80 5.88
N TRP A 459 -21.85 28.06 6.32
CA TRP A 459 -21.82 28.43 7.74
C TRP A 459 -22.94 27.74 8.54
N LEU A 460 -22.54 27.07 9.62
CA LEU A 460 -23.35 26.24 10.53
C LEU A 460 -23.97 24.99 9.88
N ASN A 461 -23.46 24.55 8.72
CA ASN A 461 -23.83 23.25 8.18
C ASN A 461 -23.11 22.13 8.90
N ASP A 462 -23.81 21.01 9.08
CA ASP A 462 -23.25 19.73 9.48
C ASP A 462 -22.83 18.97 8.22
N LEU A 463 -21.53 18.76 8.09
CA LEU A 463 -20.90 18.09 6.97
C LEU A 463 -20.40 16.68 7.33
N SER A 464 -20.66 16.18 8.55
CA SER A 464 -20.14 14.90 9.06
C SER A 464 -20.46 13.67 8.19
N GLY A 465 -21.43 13.77 7.27
CA GLY A 465 -21.74 12.74 6.27
C GLY A 465 -20.87 12.76 5.00
N LEU A 466 -19.95 13.71 4.86
CA LEU A 466 -19.04 13.84 3.73
C LEU A 466 -17.63 13.36 4.11
N ASP A 467 -16.85 12.95 3.11
CA ASP A 467 -15.43 12.65 3.31
C ASP A 467 -14.64 13.90 3.71
N ARG A 468 -13.47 13.71 4.33
CA ARG A 468 -12.68 14.80 4.92
C ARG A 468 -12.32 15.92 3.93
N LEU A 469 -12.13 15.59 2.66
CA LEU A 469 -11.70 16.56 1.65
C LEU A 469 -12.88 17.36 1.12
N SER A 470 -13.99 16.69 0.85
CA SER A 470 -15.27 17.35 0.58
C SER A 470 -15.65 18.29 1.70
N ARG A 471 -15.53 17.85 2.97
CA ARG A 471 -15.78 18.71 4.14
C ARG A 471 -14.89 19.95 4.15
N ARG A 472 -13.57 19.77 3.99
CA ARG A 472 -12.62 20.88 3.95
C ARG A 472 -12.90 21.88 2.83
N SER A 473 -13.25 21.41 1.63
CA SER A 473 -13.62 22.28 0.50
C SER A 473 -14.90 23.10 0.74
N LEU A 474 -15.72 22.66 1.68
CA LEU A 474 -16.96 23.34 2.08
C LEU A 474 -16.78 24.20 3.34
N GLY A 475 -15.56 24.27 3.90
CA GLY A 475 -15.24 25.17 5.00
C GLY A 475 -15.04 24.51 6.36
N ASP A 476 -15.08 23.18 6.46
CA ASP A 476 -14.69 22.42 7.67
C ASP A 476 -13.16 22.33 7.71
N LEU A 477 -12.54 23.40 8.18
CA LEU A 477 -11.10 23.63 8.16
C LEU A 477 -10.36 23.00 9.34
N ASP A 478 -11.02 22.75 10.46
CA ASP A 478 -10.47 21.97 11.57
C ASP A 478 -10.76 20.46 11.45
N GLY A 479 -11.79 20.08 10.70
CA GLY A 479 -12.12 18.69 10.40
C GLY A 479 -13.13 18.07 11.37
N ASP A 480 -13.81 18.86 12.21
CA ASP A 480 -14.77 18.39 13.22
C ASP A 480 -16.13 17.95 12.62
N GLY A 481 -16.33 18.17 11.32
CA GLY A 481 -17.55 17.84 10.60
C GLY A 481 -18.56 18.97 10.53
N ARG A 482 -18.21 20.18 10.94
CA ARG A 482 -19.07 21.37 10.92
C ARG A 482 -18.32 22.52 10.28
N VAL A 483 -19.06 23.59 10.01
CA VAL A 483 -18.48 24.85 9.54
C VAL A 483 -18.91 25.94 10.52
N ASP A 484 -18.05 26.30 11.46
CA ASP A 484 -18.42 27.22 12.54
C ASP A 484 -17.34 28.24 12.92
N SER A 485 -17.47 28.83 14.11
CA SER A 485 -16.56 29.88 14.58
C SER A 485 -15.10 29.46 14.68
N ASP A 486 -14.84 28.17 14.91
CA ASP A 486 -13.49 27.66 15.01
C ASP A 486 -12.84 27.62 13.62
N ASP A 487 -13.56 27.11 12.61
CA ASP A 487 -13.15 27.20 11.21
C ASP A 487 -12.99 28.64 10.71
N TRP A 488 -13.87 29.55 11.14
CA TRP A 488 -13.76 30.96 10.78
C TRP A 488 -12.47 31.58 11.30
N SER A 489 -12.05 31.16 12.50
CA SER A 489 -10.80 31.62 13.09
C SER A 489 -9.62 31.16 12.24
N LEU A 490 -9.63 29.91 11.76
CA LEU A 490 -8.63 29.34 10.86
C LEU A 490 -8.61 30.07 9.51
N LEU A 491 -9.78 30.24 8.86
CA LEU A 491 -9.92 30.95 7.60
C LEU A 491 -9.36 32.37 7.71
N ARG A 492 -9.80 33.12 8.71
CA ARG A 492 -9.33 34.50 8.95
C ARG A 492 -7.82 34.55 9.23
N GLY A 493 -7.29 33.58 9.97
CA GLY A 493 -5.85 33.45 10.23
C GLY A 493 -5.06 33.24 8.94
N ALA A 494 -5.57 32.41 8.04
CA ALA A 494 -4.97 32.19 6.73
C ALA A 494 -4.96 33.47 5.88
N PHE A 495 -6.07 34.20 5.83
CA PHE A 495 -6.15 35.49 5.14
C PHE A 495 -5.12 36.48 5.68
N ALA A 496 -5.01 36.58 7.02
CA ALA A 496 -4.04 37.44 7.67
C ALA A 496 -2.60 37.05 7.31
N THR A 497 -2.30 35.76 7.21
CA THR A 497 -0.98 35.22 6.87
C THR A 497 -0.61 35.54 5.42
N GLN A 498 -1.57 35.54 4.51
CA GLN A 498 -1.41 35.96 3.11
C GLN A 498 -1.40 37.50 2.94
N GLY A 499 -1.55 38.26 4.03
CA GLY A 499 -1.63 39.73 3.99
C GLY A 499 -2.93 40.25 3.36
N VAL A 500 -3.95 39.40 3.22
CA VAL A 500 -5.26 39.76 2.68
C VAL A 500 -6.18 40.15 3.84
N SER A 501 -6.70 41.37 3.82
CA SER A 501 -7.61 41.83 4.87
C SER A 501 -9.05 41.40 4.58
N VAL A 502 -9.56 40.45 5.37
CA VAL A 502 -10.97 39.98 5.32
C VAL A 502 -11.99 41.10 5.60
N VAL A 503 -11.55 42.18 6.28
CA VAL A 503 -12.42 43.24 6.80
C VAL A 503 -12.63 44.38 5.80
N GLY A 504 -12.01 44.34 4.62
CA GLY A 504 -11.99 45.47 3.68
C GLY A 504 -12.69 45.20 2.36
N GLY A 505 -14.02 45.23 2.28
CA GLY A 505 -14.64 45.23 0.95
C GLY A 505 -16.15 45.19 0.84
N ALA A 506 -16.88 44.70 1.84
CA ALA A 506 -18.33 44.88 1.83
C ALA A 506 -18.62 46.36 2.10
N VAL A 507 -18.88 47.13 1.04
CA VAL A 507 -19.66 48.37 1.13
C VAL A 507 -21.04 47.95 1.62
N VAL A 508 -21.15 47.66 2.91
CA VAL A 508 -22.44 47.53 3.58
C VAL A 508 -23.09 48.88 3.34
N PRO A 509 -24.20 48.98 2.56
CA PRO A 509 -24.88 50.24 2.39
C PRO A 509 -25.29 50.66 3.78
N GLU A 510 -24.60 51.65 4.36
CA GLU A 510 -24.88 52.00 5.74
C GLU A 510 -26.35 52.43 5.80
N PRO A 511 -27.23 51.73 6.55
CA PRO A 511 -28.63 52.13 6.64
C PRO A 511 -28.77 53.55 7.20
N THR A 512 -27.76 54.04 7.91
CA THR A 512 -27.59 55.42 8.35
C THR A 512 -27.43 56.40 7.20
N ALA A 513 -26.77 56.06 6.10
CA ALA A 513 -26.67 56.94 4.93
C ALA A 513 -28.03 57.15 4.27
N ALA A 514 -28.84 56.08 4.14
CA ALA A 514 -30.23 56.19 3.66
C ALA A 514 -31.12 56.99 4.62
N MET A 515 -30.97 56.77 5.94
CA MET A 515 -31.67 57.54 6.96
C MET A 515 -31.25 59.02 6.98
N LEU A 516 -29.97 59.34 6.82
CA LEU A 516 -29.46 60.71 6.77
C LEU A 516 -29.90 61.44 5.49
N LEU A 517 -30.01 60.73 4.37
CA LEU A 517 -30.54 61.28 3.13
C LEU A 517 -32.04 61.55 3.22
N LEU A 518 -32.80 60.67 3.90
CA LEU A 518 -34.21 60.88 4.25
C LEU A 518 -34.39 62.05 5.22
N LEU A 519 -33.59 62.13 6.29
CA LEU A 519 -33.61 63.24 7.25
C LEU A 519 -33.23 64.57 6.58
N GLY A 520 -32.22 64.55 5.72
CA GLY A 520 -31.83 65.71 4.90
C GLY A 520 -32.94 66.15 3.96
N ALA A 521 -33.64 65.21 3.32
CA ALA A 521 -34.80 65.51 2.47
C ALA A 521 -35.96 66.11 3.29
N VAL A 522 -36.25 65.59 4.48
CA VAL A 522 -37.31 66.11 5.36
C VAL A 522 -36.97 67.52 5.86
N VAL A 523 -35.74 67.75 6.33
CA VAL A 523 -35.29 69.08 6.80
C VAL A 523 -35.24 70.09 5.65
N GLY A 524 -34.78 69.67 4.47
CA GLY A 524 -34.80 70.49 3.26
C GLY A 524 -36.21 70.89 2.83
N SER A 525 -37.17 69.97 2.91
CA SER A 525 -38.58 70.21 2.61
C SER A 525 -39.22 71.18 3.60
N ALA A 526 -38.98 70.99 4.90
CA ALA A 526 -39.53 71.83 5.96
C ALA A 526 -38.98 73.27 5.94
N ARG A 527 -37.72 73.45 5.52
CA ARG A 527 -37.16 74.81 5.32
C ARG A 527 -37.76 75.54 4.12
N ARG A 528 -38.25 74.82 3.11
CA ARG A 528 -38.86 75.43 1.92
C ARG A 528 -40.26 75.98 2.22
N THR A 529 -41.06 75.27 3.01
CA THR A 529 -42.42 75.69 3.41
C THR A 529 -42.43 76.88 4.38
N LEU A 530 -41.40 77.04 5.23
CA LEU A 530 -41.30 78.19 6.14
C LEU A 530 -40.91 79.50 5.44
N ARG A 531 -40.33 79.45 4.24
CA ARG A 531 -39.95 80.64 3.47
C ARG A 531 -41.11 81.29 2.71
N ASP A 532 -42.17 80.54 2.42
CA ASP A 532 -43.34 81.06 1.69
C ASP A 532 -44.40 81.70 2.61
N SER A 533 -44.23 81.61 3.93
CA SER A 533 -45.21 82.13 4.91
C SER A 533 -44.99 83.61 5.31
N THR A 534 -43.97 84.28 4.78
CA THR A 534 -43.58 85.66 5.19
C THR A 534 -43.93 86.74 4.18
N ALA A 535 -44.82 86.48 3.20
CA ALA A 535 -45.08 87.38 2.07
C ALA A 535 -46.53 87.88 1.90
N LEU A 536 -47.40 87.80 2.92
CA LEU A 536 -48.79 88.28 2.80
C LEU A 536 -49.24 89.08 4.03
N ASP A 537 -48.75 90.33 4.17
CA ASP A 537 -49.56 91.40 4.77
C ASP A 537 -49.07 92.80 4.37
N SER A 538 -49.68 93.41 3.33
CA SER A 538 -49.70 94.87 3.13
C SER A 538 -50.75 95.31 2.10
N SER A 539 -51.78 96.05 2.54
CA SER A 539 -52.42 97.23 1.88
C SER A 539 -53.80 97.51 2.52
N THR A 540 -53.91 98.43 3.48
CA THR A 540 -54.22 99.89 3.39
C THR A 540 -55.64 100.28 2.91
N SER A 541 -56.46 100.76 3.88
CA SER A 541 -57.14 102.10 4.00
C SER A 541 -58.02 102.66 2.85
N PRO A 542 -58.82 103.77 2.98
CA PRO A 542 -59.45 104.46 4.14
C PRO A 542 -60.98 104.80 3.91
N GLY A 543 -61.63 105.41 4.93
CA GLY A 543 -62.38 106.66 4.68
C GLY A 543 -63.90 106.72 4.95
N HIS A 544 -64.22 107.43 6.05
CA HIS A 544 -65.43 108.20 6.45
C HIS A 544 -66.38 108.75 5.35
N PRO A 545 -67.65 109.06 5.70
CA PRO A 545 -68.02 110.29 6.45
C PRO A 545 -68.41 110.07 7.91
#